data_AF-A0A9P6QTG2-F1
#
_entry.id   AF-A0A9P6QTG2-F1
#
_cell.length_a   1.000
_cell.length_b   1.000
_cell.length_c   1.000
_cell.angle_alpha   90.00
_cell.angle_beta   90.00
_cell.angle_gamma   90.00
#
_symmetry.space_group_name_H-M   'P 1'
#
loop_
_entity.id
_entity.type
_entity.pdbx_description
1 polymer ?
#
loop_
_entity_poly.entity_id
_entity_poly.type
_entity_poly.pdbx_seq_one_letter_code
_entity_poly.pdbx_strand_id
1 'polypeptide(L)'
;MASIDIPSYLQPCLAATKDSSTVYLVGTPMSPGSALNVNIVSIGDINAPVVKKRFSAANSSIWPPHIPKVCSSYVGNILAEEYSLHIQQVGLNSSWDTIFYAANETFRATLSFQGRSFSKQSFSYIGQAGPMAWVLAVSYNTDNVIPYSSWTNIPTFGDFTTTDPLLTVGTYTVSPAPPGPGSLIVFDKAGTAMIFPTLSVATIPTTDTWTTLLAPQSVNMNGIKLTAAALYANMGSGAYILDRADNGSVLTYYIDPTISNDLKRISTPNGNTPRFTSIMTATSA
;
A
#
# COMPACT_ATOMS: atom_id res chain seq x y z
N MET A 1 10.42 -31.91 3.72
CA MET A 1 9.43 -31.00 4.34
C MET A 1 8.08 -31.33 3.72
N ALA A 2 7.02 -31.49 4.51
CA ALA A 2 5.69 -31.78 3.96
C ALA A 2 5.19 -30.52 3.22
N SER A 3 4.78 -30.67 1.97
CA SER A 3 4.06 -29.62 1.25
C SER A 3 2.71 -29.42 1.95
N ILE A 4 2.46 -28.21 2.44
CA ILE A 4 1.15 -27.82 2.97
C ILE A 4 0.39 -27.22 1.79
N ASP A 5 -0.86 -27.62 1.58
CA ASP A 5 -1.75 -26.97 0.62
C ASP A 5 -1.77 -25.46 0.88
N ILE A 6 -1.77 -24.66 -0.18
CA ILE A 6 -1.82 -23.20 -0.04
C ILE A 6 -3.09 -22.83 0.74
N PRO A 7 -2.96 -22.19 1.92
CA PRO A 7 -4.12 -21.82 2.70
C PRO A 7 -5.05 -20.91 1.90
N SER A 8 -6.33 -21.26 1.84
CA SER A 8 -7.34 -20.42 1.23
C SER A 8 -7.91 -19.43 2.25
N TYR A 9 -7.85 -18.15 1.94
CA TYR A 9 -8.49 -17.08 2.71
C TYR A 9 -9.54 -16.40 1.83
N LEU A 10 -10.61 -15.90 2.46
CA LEU A 10 -11.68 -15.21 1.73
C LEU A 10 -11.22 -13.83 1.20
N GLN A 11 -10.42 -13.14 2.00
CA GLN A 11 -9.87 -11.81 1.68
C GLN A 11 -8.36 -11.78 2.00
N PRO A 12 -7.53 -12.53 1.26
CA PRO A 12 -6.09 -12.52 1.45
C PRO A 12 -5.49 -11.20 0.97
N CYS A 13 -4.29 -10.89 1.44
CA CYS A 13 -3.40 -9.98 0.74
C CYS A 13 -2.04 -10.61 0.50
N LEU A 14 -1.39 -10.18 -0.58
CA LEU A 14 -0.03 -10.60 -0.93
C LEU A 14 0.91 -9.40 -0.91
N ALA A 15 2.15 -9.64 -0.53
CA ALA A 15 3.27 -8.71 -0.71
C ALA A 15 4.52 -9.47 -1.12
N ALA A 16 5.40 -8.83 -1.87
CA ALA A 16 6.70 -9.40 -2.19
C ALA A 16 7.53 -9.54 -0.91
N THR A 17 8.37 -10.56 -0.89
CA THR A 17 9.50 -10.61 0.04
C THR A 17 10.74 -10.01 -0.63
N LYS A 18 11.88 -10.05 0.05
CA LYS A 18 13.17 -9.62 -0.53
C LYS A 18 13.64 -10.52 -1.67
N ASP A 19 13.24 -11.79 -1.61
CA ASP A 19 13.47 -12.72 -2.70
C ASP A 19 12.31 -12.60 -3.71
N SER A 20 12.66 -12.29 -4.96
CA SER A 20 11.72 -12.20 -6.08
C SER A 20 10.91 -13.49 -6.33
N SER A 21 11.34 -14.61 -5.77
CA SER A 21 10.69 -15.92 -5.88
C SER A 21 9.83 -16.29 -4.67
N THR A 22 9.66 -15.39 -3.69
CA THR A 22 8.77 -15.62 -2.54
C THR A 22 7.84 -14.43 -2.29
N VAL A 23 6.62 -14.75 -1.88
CA VAL A 23 5.60 -13.77 -1.48
C VAL A 23 5.07 -14.08 -0.09
N TYR A 24 4.70 -13.05 0.66
CA TYR A 24 3.86 -13.20 1.84
C TYR A 24 2.42 -13.44 1.38
N LEU A 25 1.76 -14.44 1.99
CA LEU A 25 0.33 -14.68 1.91
C LEU A 25 -0.28 -14.47 3.29
N VAL A 26 -1.05 -13.40 3.42
CA VAL A 26 -1.68 -13.01 4.68
C VAL A 26 -3.18 -13.15 4.59
N GLY A 27 -3.78 -13.65 5.66
CA GLY A 27 -5.23 -13.66 5.80
C GLY A 27 -5.69 -14.35 7.08
N THR A 28 -7.00 -14.32 7.29
CA THR A 28 -7.63 -14.96 8.46
C THR A 28 -8.47 -16.14 7.96
N PRO A 29 -8.26 -17.35 8.51
CA PRO A 29 -9.13 -18.51 8.23
C PRO A 29 -10.59 -18.25 8.63
N MET A 30 -11.52 -18.95 7.96
CA MET A 30 -12.97 -18.83 8.23
C MET A 30 -13.42 -19.47 9.55
N SER A 31 -12.56 -20.19 10.27
CA SER A 31 -12.93 -20.82 11.54
C SER A 31 -13.23 -19.77 12.64
N PRO A 32 -14.21 -20.01 13.52
CA PRO A 32 -14.44 -19.14 14.68
C PRO A 32 -13.18 -18.95 15.53
N GLY A 33 -12.92 -17.71 15.97
CA GLY A 33 -11.74 -17.39 16.78
C GLY A 33 -10.41 -17.44 16.04
N SER A 34 -10.41 -17.54 14.70
CA SER A 34 -9.18 -17.53 13.91
C SER A 34 -8.48 -16.19 13.94
N ALA A 35 -7.16 -16.23 13.99
CA ALA A 35 -6.34 -15.03 13.95
C ALA A 35 -5.71 -14.80 12.58
N LEU A 36 -5.18 -13.60 12.39
CA LEU A 36 -4.41 -13.23 11.21
C LEU A 36 -3.16 -14.12 11.09
N ASN A 37 -3.04 -14.83 9.98
CA ASN A 37 -1.88 -15.65 9.66
C ASN A 37 -1.00 -14.94 8.63
N VAL A 38 0.30 -15.13 8.76
CA VAL A 38 1.30 -14.77 7.75
C VAL A 38 1.97 -16.07 7.29
N ASN A 39 1.92 -16.35 6.00
CA ASN A 39 2.62 -17.45 5.37
C ASN A 39 3.60 -16.91 4.36
N ILE A 40 4.65 -17.66 4.08
CA ILE A 40 5.56 -17.43 2.95
C ILE A 40 5.24 -18.50 1.91
N VAL A 41 5.03 -18.06 0.67
CA VAL A 41 4.79 -18.90 -0.49
C VAL A 41 5.95 -18.73 -1.45
N SER A 42 6.71 -19.80 -1.67
CA SER A 42 7.70 -19.83 -2.75
C SER A 42 7.00 -20.11 -4.07
N ILE A 43 7.28 -19.27 -5.05
CA ILE A 43 6.76 -19.30 -6.42
C ILE A 43 7.89 -19.47 -7.45
N GLY A 44 9.06 -19.97 -7.03
CA GLY A 44 10.17 -20.28 -7.93
C GLY A 44 9.76 -21.28 -9.02
N ASP A 45 8.86 -22.21 -8.69
CA ASP A 45 8.03 -22.93 -9.66
C ASP A 45 6.55 -22.62 -9.35
N ILE A 46 5.90 -21.83 -10.23
CA ILE A 46 4.51 -21.45 -10.07
C ILE A 46 3.54 -22.65 -10.11
N ASN A 47 3.97 -23.78 -10.68
CA ASN A 47 3.16 -25.00 -10.76
C ASN A 47 3.33 -25.90 -9.52
N ALA A 48 4.35 -25.63 -8.69
CA ALA A 48 4.64 -26.39 -7.48
C ALA A 48 5.02 -25.46 -6.32
N PRO A 49 4.14 -24.52 -5.92
CA PRO A 49 4.46 -23.56 -4.87
C PRO A 49 4.62 -24.25 -3.52
N VAL A 50 5.59 -23.79 -2.72
CA VAL A 50 5.85 -24.31 -1.37
C VAL A 50 5.40 -23.30 -0.33
N VAL A 51 4.56 -23.72 0.61
CA VAL A 51 4.03 -22.85 1.66
C VAL A 51 4.61 -23.18 3.02
N LYS A 52 5.05 -22.15 3.74
CA LYS A 52 5.47 -22.21 5.14
C LYS A 52 4.67 -21.20 5.95
N LYS A 53 3.97 -21.67 6.99
CA LYS A 53 3.40 -20.75 7.99
C LYS A 53 4.54 -20.05 8.72
N ARG A 54 4.51 -18.72 8.72
CA ARG A 54 5.53 -17.89 9.39
C ARG A 54 5.04 -17.41 10.75
N PHE A 55 3.80 -16.94 10.83
CA PHE A 55 3.28 -16.39 12.08
C PHE A 55 1.74 -16.44 12.17
N SER A 56 1.20 -16.32 13.39
CA SER A 56 -0.22 -16.17 13.69
C SER A 56 -0.41 -15.16 14.82
N ALA A 57 -1.23 -14.13 14.61
CA ALA A 57 -1.62 -13.22 15.68
C ALA A 57 -2.34 -13.98 16.81
N ALA A 58 -2.35 -13.42 18.02
CA ALA A 58 -3.11 -13.98 19.13
C ALA A 58 -4.56 -13.44 19.17
N ASN A 59 -4.81 -12.24 18.65
CA ASN A 59 -6.08 -11.56 18.79
C ASN A 59 -6.96 -11.70 17.53
N SER A 60 -7.94 -12.59 17.58
CA SER A 60 -8.87 -12.87 16.49
C SER A 60 -9.99 -11.85 16.31
N SER A 61 -10.31 -11.03 17.33
CA SER A 61 -11.41 -10.07 17.25
C SER A 61 -11.10 -8.86 16.35
N ILE A 62 -9.81 -8.55 16.17
CA ILE A 62 -9.33 -7.43 15.36
C ILE A 62 -9.35 -7.76 13.86
N TRP A 63 -9.10 -9.03 13.51
CA TRP A 63 -8.81 -9.45 12.14
C TRP A 63 -9.85 -10.43 11.58
N PRO A 64 -11.13 -10.04 11.45
CA PRO A 64 -12.16 -10.91 10.89
C PRO A 64 -11.83 -11.42 9.48
N PRO A 65 -12.29 -12.63 9.11
CA PRO A 65 -11.94 -13.26 7.83
C PRO A 65 -12.59 -12.64 6.60
N HIS A 66 -13.71 -11.94 6.77
CA HIS A 66 -14.48 -11.36 5.66
C HIS A 66 -14.13 -9.90 5.35
N ILE A 67 -13.25 -9.27 6.13
CA ILE A 67 -12.86 -7.88 5.88
C ILE A 67 -11.61 -7.82 4.98
N PRO A 68 -11.65 -7.03 3.89
CA PRO A 68 -10.52 -6.83 2.98
C PRO A 68 -9.25 -6.39 3.69
N LYS A 69 -8.12 -6.92 3.20
CA LYS A 69 -6.79 -6.61 3.71
C LYS A 69 -5.92 -6.13 2.56
N VAL A 70 -4.96 -5.26 2.88
CA VAL A 70 -3.94 -4.75 1.98
C VAL A 70 -2.60 -5.03 2.62
N CYS A 71 -1.68 -5.51 1.79
CA CYS A 71 -0.34 -5.89 2.20
C CYS A 71 0.65 -5.10 1.36
N SER A 72 1.69 -4.55 1.99
CA SER A 72 2.79 -3.89 1.29
C SER A 72 4.08 -4.04 2.06
N SER A 73 5.20 -4.14 1.35
CA SER A 73 6.54 -4.13 1.94
C SER A 73 6.70 -2.91 2.85
N TYR A 74 7.09 -3.14 4.10
CA TYR A 74 7.24 -2.06 5.07
C TYR A 74 8.60 -1.38 4.90
N VAL A 75 8.55 -0.16 4.36
CA VAL A 75 9.73 0.61 3.95
C VAL A 75 10.53 1.17 5.14
N GLY A 76 9.94 1.19 6.34
CA GLY A 76 10.62 1.69 7.53
C GLY A 76 11.75 0.77 8.01
N ASN A 77 11.73 -0.54 7.74
CA ASN A 77 12.71 -1.45 8.35
C ASN A 77 13.96 -1.66 7.48
N ILE A 78 14.70 -0.58 7.18
CA ILE A 78 15.85 -0.61 6.25
C ILE A 78 17.05 -1.43 6.74
N LEU A 79 17.09 -1.79 8.02
CA LEU A 79 18.19 -2.56 8.62
C LEU A 79 17.90 -4.05 8.78
N ALA A 80 16.69 -4.50 8.47
CA ALA A 80 16.35 -5.92 8.59
C ALA A 80 16.81 -6.71 7.36
N GLU A 81 17.36 -7.91 7.61
CA GLU A 81 17.76 -8.84 6.56
C GLU A 81 16.55 -9.33 5.74
N GLU A 82 15.36 -9.36 6.34
CA GLU A 82 14.06 -9.69 5.74
C GLU A 82 13.14 -8.46 5.72
N TYR A 83 12.39 -8.25 4.63
CA TYR A 83 11.39 -7.19 4.59
C TYR A 83 10.27 -7.44 5.59
N SER A 84 10.08 -6.47 6.48
CA SER A 84 8.85 -6.33 7.23
C SER A 84 7.66 -6.12 6.30
N LEU A 85 6.48 -6.46 6.80
CA LEU A 85 5.23 -6.34 6.06
C LEU A 85 4.30 -5.39 6.79
N HIS A 86 3.74 -4.42 6.07
CA HIS A 86 2.60 -3.65 6.54
C HIS A 86 1.31 -4.33 6.14
N ILE A 87 0.36 -4.35 7.08
CA ILE A 87 -0.95 -4.97 6.89
C ILE A 87 -2.01 -3.99 7.34
N GLN A 88 -2.88 -3.63 6.40
CA GLN A 88 -4.02 -2.76 6.64
C GLN A 88 -5.31 -3.54 6.41
N GLN A 89 -6.19 -3.58 7.41
CA GLN A 89 -7.57 -3.97 7.25
C GLN A 89 -8.43 -2.74 6.96
N VAL A 90 -9.28 -2.85 5.95
CA VAL A 90 -10.15 -1.76 5.50
C VAL A 90 -11.61 -2.14 5.74
N GLY A 91 -12.19 -1.60 6.81
CA GLY A 91 -13.58 -1.85 7.19
C GLY A 91 -14.42 -0.58 7.13
N LEU A 92 -15.74 -0.75 6.98
CA LEU A 92 -16.71 0.36 6.84
C LEU A 92 -16.75 1.28 8.08
N ASN A 93 -16.62 0.72 9.29
CA ASN A 93 -16.70 1.48 10.54
C ASN A 93 -15.36 1.55 11.30
N SER A 94 -14.50 0.56 11.10
CA SER A 94 -13.18 0.53 11.72
C SER A 94 -12.15 -0.05 10.76
N SER A 95 -11.02 0.64 10.69
CA SER A 95 -9.83 0.18 9.97
C SER A 95 -8.72 -0.10 10.97
N TRP A 96 -7.86 -1.07 10.67
CA TRP A 96 -6.80 -1.52 11.57
C TRP A 96 -5.48 -1.67 10.83
N ASP A 97 -4.40 -1.24 11.45
CA ASP A 97 -3.04 -1.27 10.92
C ASP A 97 -2.14 -2.10 11.83
N THR A 98 -1.26 -2.90 11.26
CA THR A 98 -0.10 -3.42 11.98
C THR A 98 1.11 -3.57 11.05
N ILE A 99 2.28 -3.71 11.67
CA ILE A 99 3.52 -4.08 10.99
C ILE A 99 3.93 -5.46 11.51
N PHE A 100 4.14 -6.40 10.60
CA PHE A 100 4.81 -7.66 10.87
C PHE A 100 6.33 -7.48 10.68
N TYR A 101 7.09 -7.74 11.74
CA TYR A 101 8.54 -7.76 11.72
C TYR A 101 9.02 -9.17 11.40
N ALA A 102 9.46 -9.38 10.16
CA ALA A 102 9.84 -10.71 9.66
C ALA A 102 11.04 -11.31 10.44
N ALA A 103 12.03 -10.47 10.78
CA ALA A 103 13.26 -10.88 11.45
C ALA A 103 13.05 -11.53 12.84
N ASN A 104 12.03 -11.11 13.58
CA ASN A 104 11.73 -11.65 14.92
C ASN A 104 10.34 -12.32 14.99
N GLU A 105 9.65 -12.43 13.85
CA GLU A 105 8.30 -12.97 13.74
C GLU A 105 7.32 -12.35 14.76
N THR A 106 7.31 -11.02 14.88
CA THR A 106 6.38 -10.31 15.78
C THR A 106 5.49 -9.32 15.05
N PHE A 107 4.35 -8.96 15.67
CA PHE A 107 3.56 -7.80 15.24
C PHE A 107 3.85 -6.59 16.13
N ARG A 108 3.87 -5.41 15.52
CA ARG A 108 3.65 -4.16 16.24
C ARG A 108 2.24 -4.16 16.83
N ALA A 109 2.07 -3.48 17.98
CA ALA A 109 0.76 -3.18 18.51
C ALA A 109 -0.15 -2.57 17.43
N THR A 110 -1.36 -3.12 17.28
CA THR A 110 -2.28 -2.73 16.23
C THR A 110 -2.82 -1.32 16.48
N LEU A 111 -2.82 -0.47 15.44
CA LEU A 111 -3.44 0.84 15.47
C LEU A 111 -4.89 0.74 14.96
N SER A 112 -5.80 1.48 15.57
CA SER A 112 -7.23 1.49 15.21
C SER A 112 -7.68 2.87 14.74
N PHE A 113 -8.48 2.89 13.69
CA PHE A 113 -9.14 4.07 13.15
C PHE A 113 -10.66 3.84 13.21
N GLN A 114 -11.28 4.30 14.30
CA GLN A 114 -12.73 4.18 14.51
C GLN A 114 -13.48 5.30 13.78
N GLY A 115 -14.67 4.98 13.24
CA GLY A 115 -15.51 5.92 12.48
C GLY A 115 -14.93 6.30 11.12
N ARG A 116 -13.87 5.61 10.66
CA ARG A 116 -13.16 5.94 9.43
C ARG A 116 -12.97 4.69 8.58
N SER A 117 -13.50 4.76 7.37
CA SER A 117 -13.14 3.84 6.29
C SER A 117 -12.14 4.52 5.38
N PHE A 118 -11.13 3.76 4.95
CA PHE A 118 -10.24 4.17 3.87
C PHE A 118 -10.59 3.36 2.62
N SER A 119 -10.04 3.74 1.47
CA SER A 119 -9.96 2.85 0.32
C SER A 119 -8.54 2.32 0.23
N LYS A 120 -8.36 1.06 -0.22
CA LYS A 120 -7.01 0.53 -0.50
C LYS A 120 -6.26 1.37 -1.53
N GLN A 121 -7.00 1.93 -2.50
CA GLN A 121 -6.47 2.81 -3.53
C GLN A 121 -6.15 4.21 -3.00
N SER A 122 -6.49 4.50 -1.75
CA SER A 122 -6.33 5.83 -1.14
C SER A 122 -5.45 5.79 0.09
N PHE A 123 -4.50 4.87 0.17
CA PHE A 123 -3.47 4.79 1.20
C PHE A 123 -2.12 4.86 0.50
N SER A 124 -1.14 5.61 1.01
CA SER A 124 0.16 5.75 0.33
C SER A 124 1.30 6.10 1.28
N TYR A 125 2.49 5.53 1.04
CA TYR A 125 3.72 5.88 1.75
C TYR A 125 4.35 7.13 1.15
N ILE A 126 4.50 8.18 1.94
CA ILE A 126 4.94 9.49 1.46
C ILE A 126 6.30 9.92 2.03
N GLY A 127 6.96 9.04 2.79
CA GLY A 127 8.29 9.31 3.33
C GLY A 127 8.82 8.16 4.19
N GLN A 128 10.12 8.20 4.47
CA GLN A 128 10.81 7.26 5.35
C GLN A 128 12.01 7.93 6.06
N ALA A 129 12.23 7.56 7.33
CA ALA A 129 13.43 7.93 8.09
C ALA A 129 13.78 6.85 9.12
N GLY A 130 14.99 6.30 9.04
CA GLY A 130 15.41 5.22 9.94
C GLY A 130 14.37 4.10 10.00
N PRO A 131 13.86 3.70 11.18
CA PRO A 131 12.85 2.65 11.30
C PRO A 131 11.41 3.10 10.96
N MET A 132 11.19 4.37 10.63
CA MET A 132 9.87 4.99 10.53
C MET A 132 9.46 5.25 9.07
N ALA A 133 8.17 5.15 8.80
CA ALA A 133 7.56 5.48 7.51
C ALA A 133 6.32 6.35 7.74
N TRP A 134 6.08 7.30 6.85
CA TRP A 134 4.87 8.14 6.87
C TRP A 134 3.88 7.68 5.83
N VAL A 135 2.62 7.68 6.23
CA VAL A 135 1.51 7.28 5.36
C VAL A 135 0.45 8.35 5.39
N LEU A 136 -0.13 8.58 4.22
CA LEU A 136 -1.30 9.41 4.06
C LEU A 136 -2.41 8.59 3.45
N ALA A 137 -3.63 8.77 3.97
CA ALA A 137 -4.79 8.08 3.43
C ALA A 137 -6.03 8.97 3.34
N VAL A 138 -6.86 8.79 2.30
CA VAL A 138 -8.18 9.44 2.21
C VAL A 138 -9.15 8.70 3.12
N SER A 139 -9.58 9.35 4.19
CA SER A 139 -10.69 8.87 5.00
C SER A 139 -12.01 9.32 4.38
N TYR A 140 -12.96 8.39 4.26
CA TYR A 140 -14.36 8.71 4.07
C TYR A 140 -14.97 8.80 5.46
N ASN A 141 -15.31 10.02 5.89
CA ASN A 141 -16.03 10.20 7.13
C ASN A 141 -17.51 9.83 6.90
N THR A 142 -17.97 8.76 7.54
CA THR A 142 -19.37 8.30 7.46
C THR A 142 -20.26 8.95 8.53
N ASP A 143 -19.68 9.71 9.46
CA ASP A 143 -20.39 10.29 10.61
C ASP A 143 -21.02 11.66 10.24
N ASN A 144 -21.99 11.61 9.32
CA ASN A 144 -23.19 12.47 9.15
C ASN A 144 -23.17 13.96 9.57
N VAL A 145 -22.39 14.84 8.90
CA VAL A 145 -22.82 16.24 8.72
C VAL A 145 -22.55 16.74 7.30
N ILE A 146 -21.42 16.37 6.68
CA ILE A 146 -21.14 16.60 5.25
C ILE A 146 -20.17 15.48 4.80
N PRO A 147 -20.42 14.75 3.69
CA PRO A 147 -19.48 13.76 3.18
C PRO A 147 -18.24 14.48 2.62
N TYR A 148 -17.22 14.62 3.46
CA TYR A 148 -15.89 15.05 3.01
C TYR A 148 -14.95 13.84 3.00
N SER A 149 -14.24 13.69 1.89
CA SER A 149 -12.97 12.96 1.82
C SER A 149 -11.89 13.85 2.44
N SER A 150 -11.45 13.54 3.67
CA SER A 150 -10.31 14.23 4.27
C SER A 150 -9.10 13.30 4.34
N TRP A 151 -7.95 13.82 3.91
CA TRP A 151 -6.70 13.11 3.99
C TRP A 151 -6.20 13.10 5.44
N THR A 152 -6.01 11.90 5.98
CA THR A 152 -5.52 11.69 7.33
C THR A 152 -4.11 11.14 7.24
N ASN A 153 -3.15 11.89 7.77
CA ASN A 153 -1.84 11.35 8.15
C ASN A 153 -2.06 10.47 9.38
N ILE A 154 -1.49 9.28 9.37
CA ILE A 154 -1.39 8.46 10.58
C ILE A 154 0.02 8.76 11.12
N PRO A 155 0.23 9.77 12.00
CA PRO A 155 -0.68 10.20 13.07
C PRO A 155 -1.34 11.61 13.02
N THR A 156 -0.94 12.64 12.24
CA THR A 156 -1.73 13.91 12.11
C THR A 156 -1.28 14.82 10.95
N PHE A 157 -1.99 15.90 10.60
CA PHE A 157 -2.97 16.05 9.50
C PHE A 157 -2.43 16.97 8.38
N GLY A 158 -3.19 17.15 7.31
CA GLY A 158 -3.04 18.19 6.30
C GLY A 158 -4.23 18.11 5.36
N ASP A 159 -5.11 19.11 5.37
CA ASP A 159 -6.32 19.09 4.53
C ASP A 159 -5.98 19.62 3.14
N PHE A 160 -6.14 18.77 2.13
CA PHE A 160 -6.34 19.22 0.75
C PHE A 160 -7.59 18.55 0.19
N THR A 161 -8.42 19.32 -0.50
CA THR A 161 -9.69 18.86 -1.02
C THR A 161 -9.51 18.28 -2.41
N THR A 162 -9.57 16.96 -2.52
CA THR A 162 -10.00 16.30 -3.76
C THR A 162 -11.35 15.65 -3.49
N THR A 163 -12.35 16.00 -4.29
CA THR A 163 -13.72 15.51 -4.12
C THR A 163 -13.94 14.12 -4.70
N ASP A 164 -13.00 13.61 -5.51
CA ASP A 164 -13.18 12.31 -6.17
C ASP A 164 -11.86 11.58 -6.53
N PRO A 165 -11.03 11.20 -5.54
CA PRO A 165 -9.81 10.44 -5.79
C PRO A 165 -10.12 9.05 -6.36
N LEU A 166 -9.38 8.68 -7.41
CA LEU A 166 -9.39 7.36 -8.03
C LEU A 166 -8.30 6.47 -7.42
N LEU A 167 -7.08 6.99 -7.38
CA LEU A 167 -5.87 6.28 -6.98
C LEU A 167 -4.90 7.27 -6.35
N THR A 168 -4.22 6.82 -5.31
CA THR A 168 -3.18 7.58 -4.64
C THR A 168 -1.92 6.76 -4.65
N VAL A 169 -0.81 7.42 -4.93
CA VAL A 169 0.49 6.77 -5.06
C VAL A 169 1.49 7.57 -4.28
N GLY A 170 2.35 6.88 -3.54
CA GLY A 170 3.34 7.50 -2.68
C GLY A 170 4.75 7.22 -3.16
N THR A 171 5.58 8.26 -3.20
CA THR A 171 7.03 8.12 -3.38
C THR A 171 7.73 8.59 -2.11
N TYR A 172 8.91 8.04 -1.84
CA TYR A 172 9.69 8.32 -0.65
C TYR A 172 11.19 8.24 -0.96
N THR A 173 11.97 9.08 -0.30
CA THR A 173 13.43 8.92 -0.29
C THR A 173 13.85 8.15 0.95
N VAL A 174 14.69 7.15 0.78
CA VAL A 174 15.26 6.41 1.93
C VAL A 174 16.34 7.27 2.59
N SER A 175 16.22 7.51 3.90
CA SER A 175 17.18 8.29 4.68
C SER A 175 17.36 7.69 6.09
N PRO A 176 18.59 7.62 6.64
CA PRO A 176 18.81 7.18 8.01
C PRO A 176 18.30 8.20 9.05
N ALA A 177 18.49 9.50 8.79
CA ALA A 177 17.94 10.67 9.49
C ALA A 177 18.59 11.94 8.89
N PRO A 178 17.90 13.10 8.83
CA PRO A 178 16.46 13.33 9.01
C PRO A 178 15.63 12.70 7.87
N PRO A 179 14.29 12.72 7.89
CA PRO A 179 13.47 12.08 6.86
C PRO A 179 13.85 12.46 5.44
N GLY A 180 13.74 11.51 4.52
CA GLY A 180 13.78 11.84 3.11
C GLY A 180 12.48 12.52 2.68
N PRO A 181 12.51 13.58 1.84
CA PRO A 181 11.30 14.05 1.20
C PRO A 181 10.74 12.97 0.27
N GLY A 182 9.43 12.89 0.19
CA GLY A 182 8.69 12.08 -0.77
C GLY A 182 7.66 12.92 -1.52
N SER A 183 6.68 12.24 -2.10
CA SER A 183 5.54 12.90 -2.73
C SER A 183 4.30 12.03 -2.59
N LEU A 184 3.16 12.68 -2.47
CA LEU A 184 1.87 12.06 -2.71
C LEU A 184 1.41 12.44 -4.11
N ILE A 185 0.97 11.46 -4.89
CA ILE A 185 0.39 11.66 -6.20
C ILE A 185 -1.06 11.22 -6.13
N VAL A 186 -1.97 12.08 -6.55
CA VAL A 186 -3.41 11.83 -6.50
C VAL A 186 -3.95 11.89 -7.90
N PHE A 187 -4.47 10.75 -8.37
CA PHE A 187 -5.21 10.64 -9.61
C PHE A 187 -6.70 10.70 -9.28
N ASP A 188 -7.45 11.51 -10.02
CA ASP A 188 -8.90 11.65 -9.84
C ASP A 188 -9.68 10.85 -10.89
N LYS A 189 -11.00 10.75 -10.70
CA LYS A 189 -11.88 10.07 -11.67
C LYS A 189 -12.15 10.87 -12.95
N ALA A 190 -11.83 12.17 -12.97
CA ALA A 190 -11.92 13.01 -14.16
C ALA A 190 -10.75 12.77 -15.14
N GLY A 191 -9.71 12.05 -14.71
CA GLY A 191 -8.52 11.77 -15.50
C GLY A 191 -7.43 12.83 -15.34
N THR A 192 -7.49 13.63 -14.28
CA THR A 192 -6.41 14.55 -13.90
C THR A 192 -5.60 13.99 -12.74
N ALA A 193 -4.42 14.55 -12.51
CA ALA A 193 -3.63 14.20 -11.34
C ALA A 193 -2.77 15.36 -10.83
N MET A 194 -2.49 15.32 -9.53
CA MET A 194 -1.70 16.30 -8.80
C MET A 194 -0.63 15.61 -7.95
N ILE A 195 0.58 16.17 -7.94
CA ILE A 195 1.69 15.81 -7.06
C ILE A 195 1.70 16.79 -5.92
N PHE A 196 1.74 16.30 -4.70
CA PHE A 196 1.94 17.05 -3.46
C PHE A 196 3.29 16.64 -2.88
N PRO A 197 4.35 17.41 -3.15
CA PRO A 197 5.66 17.13 -2.55
C PRO A 197 5.56 17.25 -1.03
N THR A 198 6.23 16.38 -0.29
CA THR A 198 6.25 16.48 1.17
C THR A 198 7.49 17.23 1.64
N LEU A 199 7.36 18.12 2.62
CA LEU A 199 8.52 18.63 3.33
C LEU A 199 9.11 17.56 4.24
N SER A 200 10.43 17.41 4.20
CA SER A 200 11.17 16.72 5.24
C SER A 200 11.20 17.59 6.49
N VAL A 201 10.19 17.46 7.35
CA VAL A 201 10.24 18.05 8.69
C VAL A 201 9.93 16.95 9.68
N ALA A 202 10.96 16.23 10.12
CA ALA A 202 10.92 15.62 11.44
C ALA A 202 11.86 16.39 12.36
N THR A 203 11.47 17.59 12.75
CA THR A 203 11.52 17.80 14.20
C THR A 203 10.49 16.84 14.74
N ILE A 204 10.87 15.79 15.45
CA ILE A 204 9.96 14.90 16.17
C ILE A 204 9.42 15.75 17.32
N PRO A 205 8.28 16.45 17.24
CA PRO A 205 7.76 17.09 18.43
C PRO A 205 7.05 15.95 19.16
N THR A 206 7.19 15.87 20.46
CA THR A 206 6.53 14.86 21.29
C THR A 206 4.99 14.92 21.23
N THR A 207 4.43 15.82 20.41
CA THR A 207 2.99 16.07 20.27
C THR A 207 2.47 16.31 18.84
N ASP A 208 3.32 16.63 17.84
CA ASP A 208 2.84 17.10 16.53
C ASP A 208 3.50 16.39 15.34
N THR A 209 2.84 15.35 14.84
CA THR A 209 3.34 14.42 13.81
C THR A 209 2.89 14.78 12.38
N TRP A 210 3.04 16.04 12.00
CA TRP A 210 2.51 16.56 10.73
C TRP A 210 3.55 16.43 9.60
N THR A 211 3.19 15.73 8.52
CA THR A 211 3.86 15.89 7.24
C THR A 211 3.21 17.03 6.49
N THR A 212 3.97 18.10 6.25
CA THR A 212 3.50 19.24 5.45
C THR A 212 3.57 18.91 3.96
N LEU A 213 2.45 19.02 3.27
CA LEU A 213 2.39 18.99 1.82
C LEU A 213 2.69 20.38 1.26
N LEU A 214 3.54 20.45 0.24
CA LEU A 214 3.83 21.65 -0.52
C LEU A 214 2.73 21.93 -1.55
N ALA A 215 2.81 23.12 -2.16
CA ALA A 215 1.92 23.52 -3.24
C ALA A 215 1.88 22.43 -4.33
N PRO A 216 0.69 22.02 -4.78
CA PRO A 216 0.58 20.91 -5.69
C PRO A 216 1.06 21.27 -7.09
N GLN A 217 1.59 20.29 -7.79
CA GLN A 217 2.01 20.37 -9.17
C GLN A 217 1.15 19.46 -10.04
N SER A 218 0.71 19.93 -11.19
CA SER A 218 -0.07 19.09 -12.11
C SER A 218 0.79 17.99 -12.70
N VAL A 219 0.24 16.78 -12.79
CA VAL A 219 0.82 15.67 -13.55
C VAL A 219 0.44 15.83 -15.01
N ASN A 220 1.43 15.76 -15.90
CA ASN A 220 1.16 15.61 -17.31
C ASN A 220 0.76 14.16 -17.62
N MET A 221 -0.53 13.94 -17.86
CA MET A 221 -1.08 12.62 -18.10
C MET A 221 -0.76 12.07 -19.50
N ASN A 222 -0.25 12.87 -20.44
CA ASN A 222 0.08 12.41 -21.81
C ASN A 222 -1.05 11.62 -22.51
N GLY A 223 -2.31 12.00 -22.27
CA GLY A 223 -3.50 11.30 -22.79
C GLY A 223 -3.82 9.96 -22.11
N ILE A 224 -3.11 9.58 -21.05
CA ILE A 224 -3.40 8.40 -20.25
C ILE A 224 -4.61 8.67 -19.36
N LYS A 225 -5.56 7.74 -19.34
CA LYS A 225 -6.70 7.73 -18.42
C LYS A 225 -6.66 6.44 -17.62
N LEU A 226 -6.48 6.56 -16.30
CA LEU A 226 -6.48 5.41 -15.41
C LEU A 226 -7.91 4.87 -15.22
N THR A 227 -8.04 3.55 -15.10
CA THR A 227 -9.33 2.92 -14.79
C THR A 227 -9.53 2.73 -13.28
N ALA A 228 -10.76 2.41 -12.87
CA ALA A 228 -11.08 2.01 -11.48
C ALA A 228 -10.37 0.71 -11.03
N ALA A 229 -9.79 -0.04 -11.97
CA ALA A 229 -9.02 -1.23 -11.67
C ALA A 229 -7.54 -0.92 -11.37
N ALA A 230 -7.09 0.33 -11.50
CA ALA A 230 -5.68 0.67 -11.29
C ALA A 230 -5.18 0.28 -9.89
N LEU A 231 -3.98 -0.28 -9.86
CA LEU A 231 -3.24 -0.72 -8.69
C LEU A 231 -1.88 -0.02 -8.70
N TYR A 232 -1.34 0.31 -7.53
CA TYR A 232 -0.03 0.95 -7.44
C TYR A 232 0.98 0.07 -6.68
N ALA A 233 2.25 0.24 -7.02
CA ALA A 233 3.37 -0.22 -6.22
C ALA A 233 4.32 0.96 -5.96
N ASN A 234 4.52 1.28 -4.68
CA ASN A 234 5.43 2.35 -4.27
C ASN A 234 6.88 1.86 -4.34
N MET A 235 7.79 2.58 -5.00
CA MET A 235 9.18 2.17 -5.23
C MET A 235 10.16 3.32 -5.05
N GLY A 236 10.46 3.68 -3.80
CA GLY A 236 11.40 4.76 -3.52
C GLY A 236 10.98 6.08 -4.19
N SER A 237 11.86 6.68 -4.99
CA SER A 237 11.61 7.98 -5.66
C SER A 237 10.53 7.90 -6.75
N GLY A 238 10.29 6.72 -7.31
CA GLY A 238 9.31 6.50 -8.36
C GLY A 238 8.18 5.58 -7.93
N ALA A 239 7.16 5.47 -8.79
CA ALA A 239 6.08 4.53 -8.57
C ALA A 239 5.57 3.94 -9.87
N TYR A 240 5.16 2.68 -9.78
CA TYR A 240 4.55 1.95 -10.88
C TYR A 240 3.05 1.83 -10.66
N ILE A 241 2.29 1.97 -11.73
CA ILE A 241 0.84 1.78 -11.73
C ILE A 241 0.52 0.68 -12.73
N LEU A 242 -0.16 -0.36 -12.26
CA LEU A 242 -0.73 -1.41 -13.10
C LEU A 242 -2.20 -1.08 -13.35
N ASP A 243 -2.64 -1.11 -14.60
CA ASP A 243 -4.00 -0.79 -14.97
C ASP A 243 -4.54 -1.79 -16.01
N ARG A 244 -5.84 -1.75 -16.24
CA ARG A 244 -6.53 -2.61 -17.19
C ARG A 244 -6.73 -1.90 -18.53
N ALA A 245 -6.20 -2.47 -19.61
CA ALA A 245 -6.54 -2.07 -20.97
C ALA A 245 -7.95 -2.50 -21.37
N ASP A 246 -8.49 -1.89 -22.42
CA ASP A 246 -9.81 -2.23 -22.99
C ASP A 246 -9.91 -3.69 -23.45
N ASN A 247 -8.81 -4.26 -23.95
CA ASN A 247 -8.71 -5.67 -24.33
C ASN A 247 -8.50 -6.61 -23.13
N GLY A 248 -8.48 -6.08 -21.89
CA GLY A 248 -8.28 -6.82 -20.66
C GLY A 248 -6.83 -7.17 -20.34
N SER A 249 -5.84 -6.67 -21.09
CA SER A 249 -4.42 -6.86 -20.74
C SER A 249 -3.96 -5.87 -19.65
N VAL A 250 -2.82 -6.15 -19.03
CA VAL A 250 -2.19 -5.22 -18.09
C VAL A 250 -1.46 -4.11 -18.84
N LEU A 251 -1.69 -2.86 -18.42
CA LEU A 251 -0.90 -1.69 -18.75
C LEU A 251 0.00 -1.34 -17.57
N THR A 252 1.23 -0.95 -17.84
CA THR A 252 2.16 -0.48 -16.82
C THR A 252 2.51 0.97 -17.08
N TYR A 253 2.32 1.82 -16.08
CA TYR A 253 2.75 3.21 -16.09
C TYR A 253 3.79 3.45 -15.01
N TYR A 254 4.56 4.52 -15.18
CA TYR A 254 5.59 4.95 -14.25
C TYR A 254 5.63 6.47 -14.13
N ILE A 255 5.88 6.94 -12.92
CA ILE A 255 6.09 8.34 -12.59
C ILE A 255 7.20 8.45 -11.54
N ASP A 256 8.11 9.41 -11.73
CA ASP A 256 9.13 9.79 -10.75
C ASP A 256 9.10 11.31 -10.58
N PRO A 257 8.41 11.81 -9.54
CA PRO A 257 8.30 13.25 -9.26
C PRO A 257 9.64 13.96 -9.05
N THR A 258 10.74 13.24 -8.82
CA THR A 258 12.08 13.84 -8.67
C THR A 258 12.73 14.16 -10.02
N ILE A 259 12.23 13.56 -11.11
CA ILE A 259 12.78 13.69 -12.46
C ILE A 259 11.79 14.43 -13.39
N SER A 260 10.51 14.06 -13.36
CA SER A 260 9.48 14.65 -14.21
C SER A 260 8.08 14.48 -13.63
N ASN A 261 7.18 15.40 -13.97
CA ASN A 261 5.75 15.30 -13.65
C ASN A 261 4.96 14.53 -14.73
N ASP A 262 5.63 13.89 -15.69
CA ASP A 262 5.01 13.09 -16.72
C ASP A 262 4.66 11.69 -16.20
N LEU A 263 3.39 11.30 -16.34
CA LEU A 263 3.03 9.89 -16.31
C LEU A 263 3.41 9.26 -17.65
N LYS A 264 4.23 8.21 -17.61
CA LYS A 264 4.72 7.52 -18.81
C LYS A 264 4.20 6.10 -18.86
N ARG A 265 3.78 5.65 -20.04
CA ARG A 265 3.50 4.23 -20.29
C ARG A 265 4.81 3.50 -20.55
N ILE A 266 5.01 2.39 -19.85
CA ILE A 266 6.14 1.50 -20.07
C ILE A 266 5.74 0.47 -21.13
N SER A 267 6.54 0.39 -22.19
CA SER A 267 6.39 -0.64 -23.21
C SER A 267 6.89 -1.97 -22.68
N THR A 268 6.07 -3.01 -22.79
CA THR A 268 6.53 -4.38 -22.53
C THR A 268 7.32 -4.87 -23.75
N PRO A 269 8.58 -5.29 -23.60
CA PRO A 269 9.49 -5.56 -24.72
C PRO A 269 8.97 -6.55 -25.76
N ASN A 270 8.08 -7.47 -25.37
CA ASN A 270 7.62 -8.57 -26.22
C ASN A 270 6.11 -8.56 -26.50
N GLY A 271 5.38 -7.50 -26.11
CA GLY A 271 3.91 -7.42 -26.27
C GLY A 271 3.08 -8.42 -25.43
N ASN A 272 3.72 -9.45 -24.87
CA ASN A 272 3.11 -10.45 -23.98
C ASN A 272 2.87 -9.84 -22.60
N THR A 273 1.75 -9.13 -22.47
CA THR A 273 1.25 -8.67 -21.18
C THR A 273 0.28 -9.72 -20.62
N PRO A 274 0.37 -10.04 -19.32
CA PRO A 274 -0.60 -10.92 -18.71
C PRO A 274 -2.00 -10.29 -18.78
N ARG A 275 -3.04 -11.13 -18.71
CA ARG A 275 -4.41 -10.64 -18.56
C ARG A 275 -4.58 -10.01 -17.19
N PHE A 276 -5.21 -8.85 -17.15
CA PHE A 276 -5.59 -8.21 -15.90
C PHE A 276 -6.66 -9.06 -15.20
N THR A 277 -6.52 -9.28 -13.89
CA THR A 277 -7.55 -9.95 -13.08
C THR A 277 -7.91 -9.08 -11.88
N SER A 278 -9.15 -9.17 -11.41
CA SER A 278 -9.63 -8.39 -10.26
C SER A 278 -8.94 -8.76 -8.94
N ILE A 279 -8.26 -9.91 -8.90
CA ILE A 279 -7.52 -10.41 -7.74
C ILE A 279 -6.03 -10.06 -7.80
N MET A 280 -5.57 -9.37 -8.86
CA MET A 280 -4.19 -8.89 -8.91
C MET A 280 -3.89 -7.95 -7.76
N THR A 281 -2.65 -8.00 -7.31
CA THR A 281 -2.06 -7.01 -6.42
C THR A 281 -0.73 -6.54 -7.00
N ALA A 282 -0.38 -5.30 -6.70
CA ALA A 282 0.89 -4.71 -7.08
C ALA A 282 1.74 -4.56 -5.81
N THR A 283 3.01 -4.93 -5.89
CA THR A 283 3.92 -4.89 -4.76
C THR A 283 5.34 -4.62 -5.26
N SER A 284 6.13 -3.95 -4.46
CA SER A 284 7.54 -3.66 -4.71
C SER A 284 8.43 -4.60 -3.92
N ALA A 285 9.49 -5.06 -4.57
CA ALA A 285 10.63 -5.73 -3.93
C ALA A 285 11.71 -4.70 -3.56
#